data_AF-A0A8B9MCE9-F1
#
_entry.id   AF-A0A8B9MCE9-F1
#
_cell.length_a   1.000
_cell.length_b   1.000
_cell.length_c   1.000
_cell.angle_alpha   90.00
_cell.angle_beta   90.00
_cell.angle_gamma   90.00
#
_symmetry.space_group_name_H-M   'P 1'
#
loop_
_entity.id
_entity.type
_entity.pdbx_description
1 polymer ?
#
loop_
_entity_poly.entity_id
_entity_poly.type
_entity_poly.pdbx_seq_one_letter_code
_entity_poly.pdbx_strand_id
1 'polypeptide(L)'
;MMCKVLIFSCISAVMLMTAAYGAPLSKDEEGHLLKALIEDLKLLEKSKDKIHFELYTPDEKHECNQTSLQCYLRELSTLENEIEDEDVDNLQNIIKNLQSLTVLTPQGHRCKICEANQKKNFTAFHHELNNLLKSMLK
;
A
#
# COMPACT_ATOMS: atom_id res chain seq x y z
N MET A 1 -12.96 70.06 -12.68
CA MET A 1 -11.90 69.15 -12.23
C MET A 1 -12.54 67.82 -11.90
N MET A 2 -12.51 66.86 -12.83
CA MET A 2 -13.02 65.49 -12.61
C MET A 2 -12.07 64.54 -13.34
N CYS A 3 -11.24 63.84 -12.58
CA CYS A 3 -10.38 62.77 -13.09
C CYS A 3 -11.25 61.58 -13.52
N LYS A 4 -11.33 61.33 -14.83
CA LYS A 4 -11.77 60.05 -15.37
C LYS A 4 -10.67 59.03 -15.13
N VAL A 5 -10.79 58.25 -14.07
CA VAL A 5 -9.92 57.09 -13.83
C VAL A 5 -10.49 55.92 -14.63
N LEU A 6 -9.77 55.57 -15.70
CA LEU A 6 -9.90 54.30 -16.41
C LEU A 6 -9.40 53.20 -15.47
N ILE A 7 -10.30 52.37 -14.95
CA ILE A 7 -9.92 51.21 -14.16
C ILE A 7 -9.78 50.00 -15.09
N PHE A 8 -8.54 49.55 -15.13
CA PHE A 8 -8.01 48.33 -15.72
C PHE A 8 -8.75 47.07 -15.28
N SER A 9 -8.85 46.12 -16.22
CA SER A 9 -8.45 44.72 -16.11
C SER A 9 -8.69 43.98 -14.78
N CYS A 10 -9.40 42.86 -14.85
CA CYS A 10 -8.83 41.56 -14.45
C CYS A 10 -9.67 40.41 -15.00
N ILE A 11 -9.03 39.61 -15.84
CA ILE A 11 -9.54 38.38 -16.44
C ILE A 11 -9.68 37.34 -15.31
N SER A 12 -10.91 37.04 -14.91
CA SER A 12 -11.19 35.89 -14.05
C SER A 12 -11.36 34.63 -14.90
N ALA A 13 -10.27 34.17 -15.51
CA ALA A 13 -10.19 32.80 -16.00
C ALA A 13 -10.12 31.91 -14.76
N VAL A 14 -11.28 31.46 -14.28
CA VAL A 14 -11.38 30.43 -13.26
C VAL A 14 -10.83 29.16 -13.87
N MET A 15 -9.54 28.87 -13.63
CA MET A 15 -8.98 27.57 -13.93
C MET A 15 -9.70 26.55 -13.03
N LEU A 16 -10.59 25.77 -13.62
CA LEU A 16 -11.07 24.52 -13.07
C LEU A 16 -9.88 23.55 -13.04
N MET A 17 -9.11 23.59 -11.95
CA MET A 17 -8.22 22.49 -11.57
C MET A 17 -9.12 21.35 -11.09
N THR A 18 -9.67 20.56 -12.02
CA THR A 18 -10.26 19.27 -11.65
C THR A 18 -9.12 18.39 -11.17
N ALA A 19 -9.05 18.25 -9.86
CA ALA A 19 -8.11 17.39 -9.18
C ALA A 19 -8.35 15.94 -9.67
N ALA A 20 -7.47 15.42 -10.53
CA ALA A 20 -7.48 14.04 -10.95
C ALA A 20 -6.90 13.16 -9.83
N TYR A 21 -7.53 13.17 -8.65
CA TYR A 21 -7.22 12.20 -7.61
C TYR A 21 -8.18 11.02 -7.75
N GLY A 22 -7.62 9.85 -8.08
CA GLY A 22 -8.27 8.57 -7.81
C GLY A 22 -9.18 8.03 -8.90
N ALA A 23 -8.77 8.07 -10.18
CA ALA A 23 -9.35 7.10 -11.10
C ALA A 23 -8.98 5.70 -10.58
N PRO A 24 -9.96 4.82 -10.29
CA PRO A 24 -9.65 3.45 -9.87
C PRO A 24 -8.83 2.78 -10.97
N LEU A 25 -7.78 2.06 -10.58
CA LEU A 25 -7.04 1.22 -11.53
C LEU A 25 -8.03 0.30 -12.25
N SER A 26 -7.82 0.12 -13.55
CA SER A 26 -8.52 -0.92 -14.28
C SER A 26 -8.22 -2.28 -13.65
N LYS A 27 -9.13 -3.26 -13.80
CA LYS A 27 -8.91 -4.62 -13.30
C LYS A 27 -7.61 -5.24 -13.81
N ASP A 28 -7.20 -4.87 -15.03
CA ASP A 28 -5.95 -5.32 -15.61
C ASP A 28 -4.74 -4.73 -14.86
N GLU A 29 -4.76 -3.43 -14.56
CA GLU A 29 -3.71 -2.76 -13.78
C GLU A 29 -3.62 -3.29 -12.34
N GLU A 30 -4.75 -3.54 -11.67
CA GLU A 30 -4.78 -4.18 -10.34
C GLU A 30 -4.19 -5.59 -10.39
N GLY A 31 -4.54 -6.38 -11.43
CA GLY A 31 -3.97 -7.70 -11.64
C GLY A 31 -2.47 -7.68 -11.91
N HIS A 32 -1.97 -6.67 -12.64
CA HIS A 32 -0.54 -6.46 -12.84
C HIS A 32 0.19 -6.08 -11.54
N LEU A 33 -0.41 -5.19 -10.74
CA LEU A 33 0.11 -4.80 -9.44
C LEU A 33 0.23 -5.99 -8.48
N LEU A 34 -0.82 -6.81 -8.38
CA LEU A 34 -0.82 -8.02 -7.54
C LEU A 34 0.24 -9.03 -7.98
N LYS A 35 0.44 -9.23 -9.29
CA LYS A 35 1.49 -10.12 -9.81
C LYS A 35 2.89 -9.61 -9.47
N ALA A 36 3.15 -8.32 -9.68
CA ALA A 36 4.42 -7.70 -9.33
C ALA A 36 4.72 -7.85 -7.84
N LEU A 37 3.74 -7.54 -6.98
CA LEU A 37 3.88 -7.67 -5.53
C LEU A 37 4.18 -9.12 -5.09
N ILE A 38 3.56 -10.13 -5.70
CA ILE A 38 3.84 -11.54 -5.43
C ILE A 38 5.25 -11.93 -5.90
N GLU A 39 5.72 -11.39 -7.02
CA GLU A 39 7.09 -11.62 -7.52
C GLU A 39 8.13 -10.99 -6.59
N ASP A 40 7.93 -9.74 -6.19
CA ASP A 40 8.82 -9.04 -5.25
C ASP A 40 8.88 -9.78 -3.90
N LEU A 41 7.75 -10.27 -3.40
CA LEU A 41 7.72 -11.09 -2.17
C LEU A 41 8.53 -12.38 -2.32
N LYS A 42 8.52 -13.05 -3.47
CA LYS A 42 9.37 -14.24 -3.69
C LYS A 42 10.86 -13.90 -3.65
N LEU A 43 11.25 -12.69 -4.08
CA LEU A 43 12.63 -12.23 -3.96
C LEU A 43 13.00 -12.03 -2.49
N LEU A 44 12.15 -11.33 -1.74
CA LEU A 44 12.36 -11.11 -0.30
C LEU A 44 12.38 -12.42 0.51
N GLU A 45 11.66 -13.46 0.07
CA GLU A 45 11.68 -14.79 0.72
C GLU A 45 13.09 -15.40 0.78
N LYS A 46 13.97 -15.08 -0.18
CA LYS A 46 15.34 -15.59 -0.20
C LYS A 46 16.16 -15.10 1.00
N SER A 47 15.75 -13.99 1.61
CA SER A 47 16.41 -13.34 2.73
C SER A 47 15.73 -13.65 4.07
N LYS A 48 14.74 -14.56 4.08
CA LYS A 48 13.96 -14.91 5.28
C LYS A 48 14.81 -15.38 6.46
N ASP A 49 15.93 -16.05 6.20
CA ASP A 49 16.80 -16.59 7.25
C ASP A 49 17.63 -15.50 7.93
N LYS A 50 17.71 -14.30 7.34
CA LYS A 50 18.36 -13.12 7.90
C LYS A 50 17.39 -12.25 8.73
N ILE A 51 16.07 -12.47 8.58
CA ILE A 51 15.03 -11.66 9.22
C ILE A 51 14.49 -12.40 10.44
N HIS A 52 14.89 -11.96 11.64
CA HIS A 52 14.52 -12.61 12.90
C HIS A 52 13.36 -11.94 13.66
N PHE A 53 12.61 -11.05 13.01
CA PHE A 53 11.51 -10.32 13.63
C PHE A 53 10.23 -11.16 13.72
N GLU A 54 9.50 -10.93 14.81
CA GLU A 54 8.12 -11.35 14.94
C GLU A 54 7.19 -10.18 14.62
N LEU A 55 6.32 -10.38 13.62
CA LEU A 55 5.50 -9.36 13.00
C LEU A 55 4.01 -9.67 13.23
N TYR A 56 3.21 -8.65 13.48
CA TYR A 56 1.76 -8.81 13.59
C TYR A 56 1.21 -9.33 12.27
N THR A 57 0.61 -10.53 12.29
CA THR A 57 0.19 -11.23 11.07
C THR A 57 -1.33 -11.38 11.02
N PRO A 58 -2.03 -10.58 10.19
CA PRO A 58 -3.47 -10.69 10.00
C PRO A 58 -3.92 -12.07 9.50
N ASP A 59 -5.01 -12.57 10.08
CA ASP A 59 -5.70 -13.82 9.72
C ASP A 59 -7.21 -13.61 9.47
N GLU A 60 -7.60 -12.38 9.13
CA GLU A 60 -9.00 -11.99 9.04
C GLU A 60 -9.68 -12.42 7.73
N LYS A 61 -11.02 -12.31 7.72
CA LYS A 61 -11.85 -12.60 6.55
C LYS A 61 -11.64 -11.53 5.46
N HIS A 62 -12.07 -11.86 4.23
CA HIS A 62 -11.96 -10.98 3.05
C HIS A 62 -12.56 -9.58 3.23
N GLU A 63 -13.60 -9.43 4.05
CA GLU A 63 -14.19 -8.11 4.37
C GLU A 63 -13.20 -7.15 5.06
N CYS A 64 -12.10 -7.68 5.60
CA CYS A 64 -11.04 -6.93 6.29
C CYS A 64 -9.73 -6.84 5.49
N ASN A 65 -9.77 -7.08 4.18
CA ASN A 65 -8.58 -7.03 3.33
C ASN A 65 -7.85 -5.68 3.45
N GLN A 66 -8.54 -4.54 3.38
CA GLN A 66 -7.87 -3.24 3.47
C GLN A 66 -7.12 -3.07 4.80
N THR A 67 -7.76 -3.38 5.93
CA THR A 67 -7.14 -3.29 7.27
C THR A 67 -5.98 -4.28 7.41
N SER A 68 -6.12 -5.47 6.82
CA SER A 68 -5.04 -6.47 6.78
C SER A 68 -3.84 -5.94 5.99
N LEU A 69 -4.06 -5.40 4.78
CA LEU A 69 -3.00 -4.81 3.96
C LEU A 69 -2.31 -3.62 4.66
N GLN A 70 -3.07 -2.78 5.37
CA GLN A 70 -2.50 -1.70 6.19
C GLN A 70 -1.59 -2.24 7.31
N CYS A 71 -1.99 -3.34 7.96
CA CYS A 71 -1.16 -3.98 8.97
C CYS A 71 0.12 -4.56 8.35
N TYR A 72 0.00 -5.32 7.25
CA TYR A 72 1.17 -5.84 6.51
C TYR A 72 2.13 -4.72 6.08
N LEU A 73 1.60 -3.60 5.57
CA LEU A 73 2.38 -2.43 5.18
C LEU A 73 3.16 -1.86 6.37
N ARG A 74 2.47 -1.66 7.51
CA ARG A 74 3.09 -1.13 8.72
C ARG A 74 4.22 -2.03 9.22
N GLU A 75 3.99 -3.34 9.28
CA GLU A 75 4.99 -4.30 9.73
C GLU A 75 6.18 -4.39 8.77
N LEU A 76 5.96 -4.39 7.45
CA LEU A 76 7.04 -4.37 6.46
C LEU A 76 7.88 -3.09 6.55
N SER A 77 7.26 -1.93 6.78
CA SER A 77 8.00 -0.67 6.98
C SER A 77 8.90 -0.69 8.21
N THR A 78 8.63 -1.53 9.21
CA THR A 78 9.56 -1.68 10.35
C THR A 78 10.86 -2.38 9.96
N LEU A 79 10.89 -3.10 8.85
CA LEU A 79 12.06 -3.84 8.38
C LEU A 79 13.05 -2.97 7.62
N GLU A 80 12.69 -1.75 7.19
CA GLU A 80 13.53 -0.91 6.31
C GLU A 80 14.93 -0.64 6.85
N ASN A 81 15.09 -0.55 8.18
CA ASN A 81 16.39 -0.31 8.82
C ASN A 81 16.99 -1.58 9.44
N GLU A 82 16.35 -2.73 9.27
CA GLU A 82 16.66 -3.96 9.99
C GLU A 82 17.07 -5.11 9.05
N ILE A 83 17.07 -4.88 7.74
CA ILE A 83 17.50 -5.83 6.71
C ILE A 83 18.81 -5.36 6.06
N GLU A 84 19.46 -6.26 5.33
CA GLU A 84 20.69 -5.94 4.61
C GLU A 84 20.42 -5.00 3.43
N ASP A 85 21.39 -4.13 3.10
CA ASP A 85 21.27 -3.13 2.03
C ASP A 85 20.85 -3.74 0.68
N GLU A 86 21.26 -4.99 0.39
CA GLU A 86 20.91 -5.68 -0.86
C GLU A 86 19.42 -6.02 -0.99
N ASP A 87 18.69 -6.05 0.14
CA ASP A 87 17.26 -6.39 0.20
C ASP A 87 16.36 -5.14 0.31
N VAL A 88 16.94 -3.97 0.60
CA VAL A 88 16.20 -2.71 0.82
C VAL A 88 15.39 -2.29 -0.41
N ASP A 89 15.97 -2.36 -1.62
CA ASP A 89 15.28 -1.99 -2.86
C ASP A 89 14.05 -2.88 -3.10
N ASN A 90 14.17 -4.18 -2.83
CA ASN A 90 13.05 -5.13 -2.95
C ASN A 90 11.96 -4.82 -1.93
N LEU A 91 12.34 -4.57 -0.67
CA LEU A 91 11.40 -4.20 0.39
C LEU A 91 10.65 -2.89 0.04
N GLN A 92 11.36 -1.87 -0.45
CA GLN A 92 10.75 -0.59 -0.85
C GLN A 92 9.75 -0.76 -2.00
N ASN A 93 10.07 -1.61 -2.99
CA ASN A 93 9.13 -1.93 -4.07
C ASN A 93 7.86 -2.61 -3.54
N ILE A 94 8.01 -3.56 -2.61
CA ILE A 94 6.87 -4.22 -1.95
C ILE A 94 6.02 -3.19 -1.21
N ILE A 95 6.63 -2.34 -0.38
CA ILE A 95 5.95 -1.30 0.41
C ILE A 95 5.14 -0.37 -0.51
N LYS A 96 5.76 0.13 -1.59
CA LYS A 96 5.10 1.01 -2.56
C LYS A 96 3.92 0.35 -3.27
N ASN A 97 4.09 -0.89 -3.71
CA ASN A 97 3.05 -1.64 -4.40
C ASN A 97 1.90 -2.00 -3.45
N LEU A 98 2.22 -2.38 -2.21
CA LEU A 98 1.25 -2.70 -1.16
C LEU A 98 0.45 -1.47 -0.71
N GLN A 99 1.10 -0.31 -0.59
CA GLN A 99 0.44 0.96 -0.34
C GLN A 99 -0.56 1.29 -1.45
N SER A 100 -0.17 1.11 -2.71
CA SER A 100 -1.05 1.34 -3.87
C SER A 100 -2.27 0.41 -3.82
N LEU A 101 -2.07 -0.88 -3.53
CA LEU A 101 -3.14 -1.86 -3.40
C LEU A 101 -4.10 -1.53 -2.23
N THR A 102 -3.55 -1.05 -1.11
CA THR A 102 -4.32 -0.67 0.08
C THR A 102 -5.28 0.49 -0.23
N VAL A 103 -4.84 1.47 -1.00
CA VAL A 103 -5.68 2.62 -1.41
C VAL A 103 -6.85 2.19 -2.30
N LEU A 104 -6.65 1.13 -3.09
CA LEU A 104 -7.66 0.60 -4.01
C LEU A 104 -8.63 -0.38 -3.34
N THR A 105 -8.26 -0.95 -2.20
CA THR A 105 -9.07 -1.95 -1.50
C THR A 105 -10.16 -1.27 -0.67
N PRO A 106 -11.44 -1.67 -0.80
CA PRO A 106 -12.54 -1.09 -0.03
C PRO A 106 -12.38 -1.29 1.48
N GLN A 107 -12.82 -0.29 2.25
CA GLN A 107 -12.75 -0.32 3.70
C GLN A 107 -13.77 -1.29 4.31
N GLY A 108 -13.25 -2.23 5.11
CA GLY A 108 -14.02 -3.13 5.96
C GLY A 108 -14.56 -2.44 7.21
N HIS A 109 -15.60 -3.02 7.82
CA HIS A 109 -16.14 -2.55 9.09
C HIS A 109 -15.84 -3.57 10.20
N ARG A 110 -15.52 -3.10 11.41
CA ARG A 110 -15.30 -3.93 12.62
C ARG A 110 -14.16 -4.96 12.48
N CYS A 111 -13.11 -4.62 11.75
CA CYS A 111 -11.89 -5.41 11.63
C CYS A 111 -10.98 -5.22 12.84
N LYS A 112 -10.13 -6.22 13.14
CA LYS A 112 -9.12 -6.11 14.20
C LYS A 112 -8.14 -4.98 13.88
N ILE A 113 -7.65 -4.31 14.92
CA ILE A 113 -6.45 -3.45 14.79
C ILE A 113 -5.22 -4.34 14.62
N CYS A 114 -4.15 -3.79 14.04
CA CYS A 114 -2.93 -4.56 13.71
C CYS A 114 -2.36 -5.29 14.94
N GLU A 115 -2.24 -4.59 16.06
CA GLU A 115 -1.69 -5.11 17.33
C GLU A 115 -2.57 -6.15 18.02
N ALA A 116 -3.82 -6.36 17.55
CA ALA A 116 -4.69 -7.42 18.04
C ALA A 116 -4.46 -8.77 17.30
N ASN A 117 -3.64 -8.77 16.25
CA ASN A 117 -3.24 -10.00 15.57
C ASN A 117 -2.10 -10.70 16.33
N GLN A 118 -1.91 -11.99 16.05
CA GLN A 118 -0.78 -12.72 16.60
C GLN A 118 0.52 -12.27 15.93
N LYS A 119 1.57 -12.11 16.73
CA LYS A 119 2.92 -12.00 16.18
C LYS A 119 3.36 -13.37 15.67
N LYS A 120 3.90 -13.42 14.45
CA LYS A 120 4.48 -14.63 13.87
C LYS A 120 5.86 -14.30 13.31
N ASN A 121 6.72 -15.30 13.18
CA ASN A 121 8.01 -15.12 12.51
C ASN A 121 7.83 -14.68 11.04
N PHE A 122 8.88 -14.13 10.47
CA PHE A 122 8.85 -13.61 9.09
C PHE A 122 8.38 -14.65 8.05
N THR A 123 8.76 -15.93 8.20
CA THR A 123 8.33 -16.99 7.28
C THR A 123 6.81 -17.16 7.27
N ALA A 124 6.19 -17.20 8.45
CA ALA A 124 4.74 -17.31 8.57
C ALA A 124 4.03 -16.01 8.13
N PHE A 125 4.57 -14.85 8.50
CA PHE A 125 4.06 -13.54 8.05
C PHE A 125 4.04 -13.45 6.52
N HIS A 126 5.15 -13.81 5.87
CA HIS A 126 5.28 -13.82 4.42
C HIS A 126 4.29 -14.77 3.75
N HIS A 127 4.13 -15.97 4.30
CA HIS A 127 3.19 -16.97 3.78
C HIS A 127 1.75 -16.45 3.78
N GLU A 128 1.31 -15.84 4.88
CA GLU A 128 -0.06 -15.31 5.01
C GLU A 128 -0.29 -14.11 4.10
N LEU A 129 0.68 -13.19 3.98
CA LEU A 129 0.62 -12.10 3.01
C LEU A 129 0.49 -12.63 1.58
N ASN A 130 1.31 -13.60 1.19
CA ASN A 130 1.26 -14.19 -0.14
C ASN A 130 -0.09 -14.88 -0.42
N ASN A 131 -0.68 -15.54 0.59
CA ASN A 131 -2.01 -16.14 0.47
C ASN A 131 -3.11 -15.10 0.30
N LEU A 132 -3.06 -14.01 1.07
CA LEU A 132 -3.98 -12.88 0.93
C LEU A 132 -3.92 -12.32 -0.49
N LEU A 133 -2.72 -12.00 -1.00
CA LEU A 133 -2.55 -11.44 -2.34
C LEU A 133 -3.05 -12.39 -3.45
N LYS A 134 -2.77 -13.68 -3.33
CA LYS A 134 -3.31 -14.70 -4.25
C LYS A 134 -4.83 -14.80 -4.20
N SER A 135 -5.45 -14.56 -3.04
CA SER A 135 -6.91 -14.55 -2.92
C SER A 135 -7.54 -13.35 -3.61
N MET A 136 -6.82 -12.23 -3.71
CA MET A 136 -7.25 -11.01 -4.41
C MET A 136 -7.08 -11.09 -5.94
N LEU A 137 -6.25 -12.01 -6.44
CA LEU A 137 -6.08 -12.26 -7.89
C LEU A 137 -7.26 -13.02 -8.53
N LYS A 138 -8.21 -13.52 -7.74
CA LYS A 138 -9.28 -14.42 -8.20
C LYS A 138 -10.58 -13.69 -8.53
#